data_AF-A0AA85BZV7-F1
#
_entry.id   AF-A0AA85BZV7-F1
#
_cell.length_a   1.000
_cell.length_b   1.000
_cell.length_c   1.000
_cell.angle_alpha   90.00
_cell.angle_beta   90.00
_cell.angle_gamma   90.00
#
_symmetry.space_group_name_H-M   'P 1'
#
loop_
_entity.id
_entity.type
_entity.pdbx_description
1 polymer ?
#
loop_
_entity_poly.entity_id
_entity_poly.type
_entity_poly.pdbx_seq_one_letter_code
_entity_poly.pdbx_strand_id
1 'polypeptide(L)'
;MKNNFQYALLIRFFMILNVFPEFFGCQDICKQPELNKFENLISQSDSYRYSHYFSYSQRIRLNQFHPVVNGSFTKIYGTTDIELNFPFKYYSNHVKNLSIYTKGEISIYGDHYLGDILSFITSKLHYELEVLNTKELFVVKSYIIHKVDPIYVATKITNLIYPNGKISIYFETVPTDVEKTEWISEIKYQHQCGKNVTEFEILVPVNWITSGTLVEFEVIGETCPKYNSTEVCQKAKSSNMKCIWCEKAKKCIESNDQGTHELKVNDCRIKKTRMLTIRLRQHPSFLLKRHR
;
A
#
# COMPACT_ATOMS: atom_id res chain seq x y z
N MET A 1 -65.96 -10.72 -12.23
CA MET A 1 -64.96 -11.28 -13.17
C MET A 1 -64.12 -10.14 -13.72
N LYS A 2 -62.80 -10.33 -13.69
CA LYS A 2 -61.72 -9.60 -14.39
C LYS A 2 -61.37 -8.18 -13.93
N ASN A 3 -60.36 -8.17 -13.06
CA ASN A 3 -59.17 -7.30 -13.04
C ASN A 3 -58.90 -6.55 -14.35
N ASN A 4 -58.45 -5.29 -14.23
CA ASN A 4 -57.19 -4.90 -14.85
C ASN A 4 -56.47 -3.81 -14.03
N PHE A 5 -55.28 -4.22 -13.64
CA PHE A 5 -54.20 -3.54 -12.92
C PHE A 5 -53.28 -2.91 -13.97
N GLN A 6 -52.69 -1.72 -13.71
CA GLN A 6 -51.47 -1.13 -14.34
C GLN A 6 -51.60 0.42 -14.33
N TYR A 7 -50.69 1.26 -13.84
CA TYR A 7 -49.31 1.14 -13.35
C TYR A 7 -49.14 2.16 -12.21
N ALA A 8 -49.22 1.69 -10.96
CA ALA A 8 -48.74 2.47 -9.82
C ALA A 8 -47.22 2.36 -9.76
N LEU A 9 -46.56 3.51 -9.60
CA LEU A 9 -45.19 3.71 -9.14
C LEU A 9 -44.32 2.45 -9.03
N LEU A 10 -43.65 2.09 -10.12
CA LEU A 10 -42.40 1.35 -10.03
C LEU A 10 -41.32 2.31 -9.53
N ILE A 11 -41.36 2.62 -8.23
CA ILE A 11 -40.16 3.03 -7.50
C ILE A 11 -39.23 1.84 -7.63
N ARG A 12 -38.32 1.90 -8.62
CA ARG A 12 -37.14 1.06 -8.67
C ARG A 12 -36.37 1.34 -7.38
N PHE A 13 -36.65 0.52 -6.36
CA PHE A 13 -35.68 0.19 -5.34
C PHE A 13 -34.50 -0.43 -6.08
N PHE A 14 -33.58 0.40 -6.56
CA PHE A 14 -32.19 0.00 -6.57
C PHE A 14 -31.86 -0.24 -5.10
N MET A 15 -32.06 -1.49 -4.66
CA MET A 15 -31.20 -2.08 -3.66
C MET A 15 -29.79 -1.93 -4.23
N ILE A 16 -29.15 -0.82 -3.90
CA ILE A 16 -27.71 -0.78 -3.76
C ILE A 16 -27.46 -1.83 -2.70
N LEU A 17 -27.24 -3.07 -3.16
CA LEU A 17 -26.50 -4.06 -2.42
C LEU A 17 -25.18 -3.36 -2.09
N ASN A 18 -25.17 -2.71 -0.94
CA ASN A 18 -23.96 -2.44 -0.20
C ASN A 18 -23.41 -3.83 0.11
N VAL A 19 -22.70 -4.40 -0.86
CA VAL A 19 -21.73 -5.45 -0.61
C VAL A 19 -20.65 -4.75 0.18
N PHE A 20 -20.91 -4.60 1.48
CA PHE A 20 -19.89 -4.27 2.45
C PHE A 20 -18.79 -5.31 2.26
N PRO A 21 -17.50 -4.94 2.23
CA PRO A 21 -16.48 -5.94 2.38
C PRO A 21 -16.65 -6.51 3.78
N GLU A 22 -17.29 -7.68 3.88
CA GLU A 22 -17.18 -8.51 5.08
C GLU A 22 -15.69 -8.63 5.40
N PHE A 23 -15.35 -8.45 6.67
CA PHE A 23 -13.96 -8.53 7.09
C PHE A 23 -13.49 -9.95 6.93
N PHE A 24 -12.77 -10.17 5.85
CA PHE A 24 -12.29 -11.46 5.43
C PHE A 24 -11.24 -11.96 6.41
N GLY A 25 -11.57 -13.01 7.16
CA GLY A 25 -10.55 -13.78 7.86
C GLY A 25 -9.69 -14.56 6.86
N CYS A 26 -8.59 -15.17 7.33
CA CYS A 26 -7.77 -16.06 6.48
C CYS A 26 -8.59 -17.17 5.79
N GLN A 27 -9.73 -17.57 6.36
CA GLN A 27 -10.62 -18.56 5.73
C GLN A 27 -11.46 -18.01 4.58
N ASP A 28 -11.68 -16.70 4.50
CA ASP A 28 -12.52 -16.10 3.46
C ASP A 28 -11.72 -15.82 2.18
N ILE A 29 -10.40 -15.67 2.30
CA ILE A 29 -9.44 -15.72 1.18
C ILE A 29 -9.69 -16.93 0.29
N CYS A 30 -9.84 -18.10 0.93
CA CYS A 30 -10.03 -19.36 0.21
C CYS A 30 -11.41 -19.47 -0.45
N LYS A 31 -12.36 -18.60 -0.09
CA LYS A 31 -13.71 -18.54 -0.67
C LYS A 31 -13.82 -17.47 -1.75
N GLN A 32 -12.97 -16.44 -1.73
CA GLN A 32 -13.00 -15.31 -2.66
C GLN A 32 -11.59 -15.02 -3.22
N PRO A 33 -11.10 -15.87 -4.15
CA PRO A 33 -9.75 -15.72 -4.71
C PRO A 33 -9.54 -14.38 -5.41
N GLU A 34 -10.58 -13.71 -5.91
CA GLU A 34 -10.49 -12.40 -6.56
C GLU A 34 -9.93 -11.28 -5.65
N LEU A 35 -9.93 -11.49 -4.33
CA LEU A 35 -9.33 -10.57 -3.37
C LEU A 35 -7.80 -10.48 -3.50
N ASN A 36 -7.15 -11.46 -4.14
CA ASN A 36 -5.71 -11.52 -4.24
C ASN A 36 -5.08 -10.44 -5.14
N LYS A 37 -5.87 -9.86 -6.04
CA LYS A 37 -5.48 -8.78 -6.96
C LYS A 37 -6.25 -7.49 -6.72
N PHE A 38 -7.13 -7.45 -5.71
CA PHE A 38 -8.00 -6.32 -5.48
C PHE A 38 -7.24 -5.15 -4.85
N GLU A 39 -7.01 -4.12 -5.66
CA GLU A 39 -6.53 -2.82 -5.20
C GLU A 39 -7.72 -1.86 -4.98
N ASN A 40 -7.81 -1.31 -3.77
CA ASN A 40 -8.69 -0.19 -3.48
C ASN A 40 -7.86 1.11 -3.40
N LEU A 41 -7.82 1.85 -4.51
CA LEU A 41 -7.14 3.14 -4.60
C LEU A 41 -7.87 4.19 -3.75
N ILE A 42 -7.22 4.69 -2.70
CA ILE A 42 -7.82 5.63 -1.75
C ILE A 42 -7.54 7.08 -2.13
N SER A 43 -6.31 7.38 -2.55
CA SER A 43 -5.91 8.73 -2.90
C SER A 43 -4.75 8.72 -3.90
N GLN A 44 -4.76 9.65 -4.84
CA GLN A 44 -3.67 9.83 -5.80
C GLN A 44 -3.49 11.31 -6.17
N SER A 45 -2.24 11.69 -6.43
CA SER A 45 -1.81 12.91 -7.10
C SER A 45 -0.58 12.59 -7.96
N ASP A 46 0.08 13.59 -8.54
CA ASP A 46 1.25 13.38 -9.40
C ASP A 46 2.48 12.87 -8.64
N SER A 47 2.57 13.12 -7.33
CA SER A 47 3.72 12.74 -6.49
C SER A 47 3.37 11.82 -5.33
N TYR A 48 2.13 11.35 -5.29
CA TYR A 48 1.59 10.57 -4.16
C TYR A 48 0.55 9.55 -4.60
N ARG A 49 0.64 8.32 -4.09
CA ARG A 49 -0.41 7.29 -4.21
C ARG A 49 -0.61 6.57 -2.89
N TYR A 50 -1.86 6.32 -2.53
CA TYR A 50 -2.22 5.53 -1.36
C TYR A 50 -3.35 4.57 -1.69
N SER A 51 -3.10 3.29 -1.49
CA SER A 51 -3.98 2.18 -1.85
C SER A 51 -4.09 1.17 -0.72
N HIS A 52 -5.21 0.47 -0.65
CA HIS A 52 -5.42 -0.64 0.26
C HIS A 52 -5.56 -1.94 -0.52
N TYR A 53 -4.85 -2.96 -0.05
CA TYR A 53 -4.95 -4.34 -0.47
C TYR A 53 -5.51 -5.18 0.67
N PHE A 54 -5.54 -6.49 0.50
CA PHE A 54 -6.11 -7.44 1.45
C PHE A 54 -5.54 -7.28 2.88
N SER A 55 -4.22 -7.43 3.07
CA SER A 55 -3.56 -7.31 4.39
C SER A 55 -2.63 -6.11 4.54
N TYR A 56 -2.40 -5.36 3.46
CA TYR A 56 -1.46 -4.24 3.45
C TYR A 56 -2.07 -2.99 2.83
N SER A 57 -1.63 -1.84 3.31
CA SER A 57 -1.76 -0.57 2.60
C SER A 57 -0.44 -0.27 1.91
N GLN A 58 -0.50 0.28 0.70
CA GLN A 58 0.66 0.73 -0.06
C GLN A 58 0.63 2.25 -0.13
N ARG A 59 1.71 2.89 0.28
CA ARG A 59 1.94 4.32 0.11
C ARG A 59 3.14 4.53 -0.79
N ILE A 60 2.98 5.30 -1.85
CA ILE A 60 4.06 5.68 -2.77
C ILE A 60 4.24 7.19 -2.71
N ARG A 61 5.48 7.63 -2.54
CA ARG A 61 5.86 9.05 -2.47
C ARG A 61 7.07 9.31 -3.35
N LEU A 62 6.97 10.30 -4.23
CA LEU A 62 8.12 10.77 -5.04
C LEU A 62 8.97 11.77 -4.25
N ASN A 63 10.19 12.00 -4.72
CA ASN A 63 11.11 13.03 -4.20
C ASN A 63 11.35 12.94 -2.69
N GLN A 64 11.42 11.72 -2.14
CA GLN A 64 11.73 11.50 -0.74
C GLN A 64 13.25 11.48 -0.54
N PHE A 65 13.68 11.89 0.65
CA PHE A 65 15.07 11.74 1.05
C PHE A 65 15.42 10.27 1.26
N HIS A 66 16.69 9.94 1.03
CA HIS A 66 17.22 8.61 1.32
C HIS A 66 16.95 8.24 2.78
N PRO A 67 16.41 7.05 3.08
CA PRO A 67 16.19 6.61 4.45
C PRO A 67 17.50 6.64 5.25
N VAL A 68 17.52 7.32 6.39
CA VAL A 68 18.71 7.33 7.24
C VAL A 68 18.82 5.97 7.91
N VAL A 69 19.85 5.21 7.53
CA VAL A 69 20.15 3.89 8.10
C VAL A 69 21.55 3.92 8.69
N ASN A 70 21.66 3.68 9.99
CA ASN A 70 22.92 3.62 10.70
C ASN A 70 23.33 2.17 10.93
N GLY A 71 24.56 1.82 10.57
CA GLY A 71 25.11 0.50 10.79
C GLY A 71 26.15 0.11 9.76
N SER A 72 26.88 -0.95 10.06
CA SER A 72 27.87 -1.54 9.15
C SER A 72 27.19 -2.58 8.27
N PHE A 73 27.28 -2.38 6.96
CA PHE A 73 26.75 -3.31 5.98
C PHE A 73 27.75 -4.43 5.68
N THR A 74 27.25 -5.64 5.51
CA THR A 74 28.02 -6.82 5.11
C THR A 74 27.72 -7.13 3.65
N LYS A 75 28.75 -7.29 2.82
CA LYS A 75 28.58 -7.78 1.45
C LYS A 75 28.23 -9.26 1.45
N ILE A 76 27.27 -9.65 0.63
CA ILE A 76 26.90 -11.06 0.44
C ILE A 76 27.25 -11.50 -0.98
N TYR A 77 27.65 -12.77 -1.09
CA TYR A 77 27.99 -13.40 -2.36
C TYR A 77 27.19 -14.70 -2.49
N GLY A 78 26.42 -14.83 -3.57
CA GLY A 78 25.53 -15.99 -3.73
C GLY A 78 24.24 -15.89 -2.90
N THR A 79 23.54 -17.01 -2.80
CA THR A 79 22.35 -17.12 -1.95
C THR A 79 22.78 -17.22 -0.48
N THR A 80 22.16 -16.42 0.39
CA THR A 80 22.48 -16.37 1.82
C THR A 80 21.21 -16.42 2.66
N ASP A 81 21.17 -17.34 3.62
CA ASP A 81 20.11 -17.41 4.63
C ASP A 81 20.44 -16.51 5.82
N ILE A 82 19.45 -15.76 6.30
CA ILE A 82 19.59 -14.81 7.39
C ILE A 82 18.49 -15.05 8.42
N GLU A 83 18.91 -15.30 9.65
CA GLU A 83 18.04 -15.22 10.83
C GLU A 83 17.97 -13.76 11.30
N LEU A 84 16.76 -13.23 11.47
CA LEU A 84 16.58 -11.84 11.86
C LEU A 84 16.87 -11.61 13.33
N ASN A 85 17.44 -10.45 13.63
CA ASN A 85 17.71 -10.02 15.01
C ASN A 85 16.47 -9.49 15.75
N PHE A 86 15.28 -9.64 15.16
CA PHE A 86 13.99 -9.28 15.74
C PHE A 86 12.88 -10.19 15.19
N PRO A 87 11.83 -10.44 15.98
CA PRO A 87 10.64 -11.10 15.46
C PRO A 87 9.85 -10.12 14.58
N PHE A 88 9.34 -10.60 13.45
CA PHE A 88 8.32 -9.88 12.69
C PHE A 88 7.28 -10.86 12.12
N LYS A 89 6.14 -10.32 11.71
CA LYS A 89 5.08 -11.07 11.04
C LYS A 89 4.93 -10.63 9.60
N TYR A 90 4.71 -11.58 8.70
CA TYR A 90 4.39 -11.36 7.30
C TYR A 90 3.03 -12.00 6.99
N TYR A 91 2.03 -11.18 6.61
CA TYR A 91 0.64 -11.65 6.44
C TYR A 91 0.15 -12.47 7.65
N SER A 92 0.31 -11.92 8.86
CA SER A 92 -0.04 -12.54 10.15
C SER A 92 0.75 -13.82 10.52
N ASN A 93 1.65 -14.30 9.66
CA ASN A 93 2.51 -15.47 9.93
C ASN A 93 3.84 -15.05 10.55
N HIS A 94 4.34 -15.85 11.50
CA HIS A 94 5.65 -15.64 12.11
C HIS A 94 6.76 -15.99 11.11
N VAL A 95 7.71 -15.08 10.93
CA VAL A 95 8.87 -15.30 10.09
C VAL A 95 10.03 -15.83 10.94
N LYS A 96 10.69 -16.87 10.44
CA LYS A 96 11.86 -17.48 11.06
C LYS A 96 13.15 -16.99 10.43
N ASN A 97 13.21 -16.98 9.11
CA ASN A 97 14.41 -16.63 8.36
C ASN A 97 14.03 -16.01 7.01
N LEU A 98 15.03 -15.36 6.43
CA LEU A 98 15.00 -14.83 5.07
C LEU A 98 16.07 -15.54 4.25
N SER A 99 15.83 -15.72 2.96
CA SER A 99 16.85 -16.13 2.00
C SER A 99 17.02 -15.02 0.98
N ILE A 100 18.22 -14.47 0.86
CA ILE A 100 18.53 -13.48 -0.17
C ILE A 100 19.19 -14.17 -1.34
N TYR A 101 18.61 -14.01 -2.53
CA TYR A 101 19.14 -14.54 -3.78
C TYR A 101 20.00 -13.51 -4.50
N THR A 102 20.82 -13.98 -5.43
CA THR A 102 21.80 -13.18 -6.17
C THR A 102 21.21 -12.00 -6.95
N LYS A 103 19.91 -12.00 -7.23
CA LYS A 103 19.20 -10.90 -7.91
C LYS A 103 18.62 -9.86 -6.95
N GLY A 104 18.92 -9.95 -5.65
CA GLY A 104 18.34 -9.07 -4.63
C GLY A 104 16.92 -9.44 -4.20
N GLU A 105 16.39 -10.56 -4.68
CA GLU A 105 15.15 -11.16 -4.21
C GLU A 105 15.30 -11.63 -2.76
N ILE A 106 14.30 -11.31 -1.94
CA ILE A 106 14.25 -11.67 -0.52
C ILE A 106 13.07 -12.62 -0.34
N SER A 107 13.34 -13.92 -0.22
CA SER A 107 12.32 -14.90 0.12
C SER A 107 12.13 -14.99 1.62
N ILE A 108 10.87 -15.10 2.04
CA ILE A 108 10.43 -15.04 3.43
C ILE A 108 9.93 -16.41 3.85
N TYR A 109 10.45 -16.94 4.96
CA TYR A 109 10.12 -18.27 5.46
C TYR A 109 9.61 -18.24 6.89
N GLY A 110 8.49 -18.91 7.13
CA GLY A 110 7.98 -19.28 8.45
C GLY A 110 8.26 -20.76 8.72
N ASP A 111 7.23 -21.54 9.06
CA ASP A 111 7.31 -23.01 9.02
C ASP A 111 7.40 -23.56 7.58
N HIS A 112 6.97 -22.76 6.61
CA HIS A 112 6.99 -23.01 5.18
C HIS A 112 7.32 -21.69 4.47
N TYR A 113 7.57 -21.75 3.16
CA TYR A 113 7.73 -20.57 2.33
C TYR A 113 6.46 -19.70 2.40
N LEU A 114 6.63 -18.40 2.67
CA LEU A 114 5.52 -17.45 2.82
C LEU A 114 5.39 -16.54 1.60
N GLY A 115 6.47 -16.20 0.90
CA GLY A 115 6.43 -15.26 -0.21
C GLY A 115 7.76 -14.54 -0.43
N ASP A 116 7.76 -13.55 -1.33
CA ASP A 116 8.96 -12.79 -1.71
C ASP A 116 8.76 -11.29 -1.63
N ILE A 117 9.87 -10.57 -1.44
CA ILE A 117 10.01 -9.15 -1.79
C ILE A 117 10.95 -9.08 -2.99
N LEU A 118 10.42 -8.55 -4.09
CA LEU A 118 11.11 -8.48 -5.38
C LEU A 118 11.33 -7.02 -5.74
N SER A 119 12.54 -6.68 -6.17
CA SER A 119 12.88 -5.37 -6.74
C SER A 119 14.12 -5.51 -7.61
N PHE A 120 13.91 -5.86 -8.88
CA PHE A 120 14.98 -6.15 -9.81
C PHE A 120 14.61 -5.77 -11.24
N ILE A 121 15.61 -5.82 -12.11
CA ILE A 121 15.47 -5.57 -13.55
C ILE A 121 15.73 -6.89 -14.27
N THR A 122 14.88 -7.24 -15.24
CA THR A 122 14.90 -8.58 -15.87
C THR A 122 16.10 -8.82 -16.80
N SER A 123 16.74 -7.77 -17.32
CA SER A 123 17.92 -7.87 -18.18
C SER A 123 19.11 -8.53 -17.43
N LYS A 124 20.09 -9.05 -18.19
CA LYS A 124 21.26 -9.76 -17.63
C LYS A 124 22.22 -8.75 -16.98
N LEU A 125 22.20 -8.70 -15.66
CA LEU A 125 22.90 -7.68 -14.87
C LEU A 125 23.84 -8.29 -13.84
N HIS A 126 24.85 -7.53 -13.46
CA HIS A 126 25.66 -7.82 -12.29
C HIS A 126 25.01 -7.19 -11.06
N TYR A 127 24.81 -7.97 -10.02
CA TYR A 127 24.21 -7.55 -8.77
C TYR A 127 25.27 -7.61 -7.67
N GLU A 128 25.50 -6.47 -7.01
CA GLU A 128 26.20 -6.43 -5.73
C GLU A 128 25.18 -6.17 -4.63
N LEU A 129 25.28 -6.96 -3.55
CA LEU A 129 24.31 -6.93 -2.46
C LEU A 129 25.01 -6.66 -1.14
N GLU A 130 24.40 -5.79 -0.35
CA GLU A 130 24.84 -5.43 1.00
C GLU A 130 23.68 -5.56 1.98
N VAL A 131 23.93 -6.16 3.13
CA VAL A 131 22.90 -6.43 4.14
C VAL A 131 23.25 -5.79 5.48
N LEU A 132 22.23 -5.36 6.19
CA LEU A 132 22.33 -4.92 7.57
C LEU A 132 21.19 -5.58 8.35
N ASN A 133 21.53 -6.28 9.43
CA ASN A 133 20.57 -6.97 10.29
C ASN A 133 20.74 -6.46 11.73
N THR A 134 19.91 -5.49 12.13
CA THR A 134 19.92 -4.94 13.49
C THR A 134 18.64 -5.33 14.21
N LYS A 135 18.52 -5.00 15.50
CA LYS A 135 17.27 -5.17 16.24
C LYS A 135 16.16 -4.20 15.82
N GLU A 136 16.51 -3.09 15.17
CA GLU A 136 15.58 -2.01 14.81
C GLU A 136 15.01 -2.19 13.41
N LEU A 137 15.80 -2.75 12.51
CA LEU A 137 15.40 -3.08 11.14
C LEU A 137 16.40 -4.01 10.46
N PHE A 138 15.94 -4.58 9.35
CA PHE A 138 16.73 -5.31 8.38
C PHE A 138 16.75 -4.56 7.05
N VAL A 139 17.90 -4.52 6.39
CA VAL A 139 18.11 -3.78 5.14
C VAL A 139 18.84 -4.64 4.14
N VAL A 140 18.38 -4.61 2.89
CA VAL A 140 19.11 -5.11 1.73
C VAL A 140 19.30 -3.96 0.75
N LYS A 141 20.55 -3.61 0.48
CA LYS A 141 20.93 -2.70 -0.60
C LYS A 141 21.34 -3.52 -1.81
N SER A 142 20.75 -3.17 -2.95
CA SER A 142 21.04 -3.79 -4.24
C SER A 142 21.65 -2.75 -5.17
N TYR A 143 22.87 -3.00 -5.62
CA TYR A 143 23.56 -2.23 -6.64
C TYR A 143 23.57 -3.06 -7.93
N ILE A 144 22.80 -2.62 -8.91
CA ILE A 144 22.58 -3.35 -10.15
C ILE A 144 23.30 -2.62 -11.29
N ILE A 145 24.36 -3.24 -11.79
CA ILE A 145 25.18 -2.66 -12.87
C ILE A 145 24.64 -3.17 -14.20
N HIS A 146 24.16 -2.23 -15.02
CA HIS A 146 23.66 -2.45 -16.37
C HIS A 146 24.61 -1.86 -17.40
N LYS A 147 24.86 -2.63 -18.46
CA LYS A 147 25.65 -2.18 -19.61
C LYS A 147 24.69 -1.69 -20.69
N VAL A 148 24.65 -0.38 -20.89
CA VAL A 148 23.96 0.28 -21.99
C VAL A 148 25.04 0.85 -22.89
N ASP A 149 25.41 0.10 -23.92
CA ASP A 149 26.61 0.31 -24.75
C ASP A 149 26.82 1.79 -25.14
N PRO A 150 27.98 2.42 -24.81
CA PRO A 150 29.18 1.91 -24.14
C PRO A 150 29.24 2.15 -22.61
N ILE A 151 28.16 2.63 -22.01
CA ILE A 151 28.11 3.15 -20.63
C ILE A 151 27.63 2.06 -19.66
N TYR A 152 28.30 1.97 -18.52
CA TYR A 152 27.78 1.25 -17.36
C TYR A 152 26.98 2.22 -16.51
N VAL A 153 25.70 1.94 -16.35
CA VAL A 153 24.83 2.71 -15.48
C VAL A 153 24.49 1.84 -14.27
N ALA A 154 24.32 2.48 -13.11
CA ALA A 154 24.12 1.80 -11.84
C ALA A 154 22.72 2.12 -11.31
N THR A 155 21.97 1.08 -11.01
CA THR A 155 20.70 1.16 -10.29
C THR A 155 20.98 0.89 -8.82
N LYS A 156 20.37 1.67 -7.93
CA LYS A 156 20.46 1.47 -6.48
C LYS A 156 19.09 1.37 -5.87
N ILE A 157 18.84 0.29 -5.16
CA ILE A 157 17.57 0.01 -4.48
C ILE A 157 17.87 -0.38 -3.04
N THR A 158 17.10 0.15 -2.09
CA THR A 158 17.19 -0.22 -0.69
C THR A 158 15.85 -0.79 -0.23
N ASN A 159 15.83 -2.06 0.14
CA ASN A 159 14.69 -2.71 0.78
C ASN A 159 14.88 -2.68 2.30
N LEU A 160 13.86 -2.28 3.04
CA LEU A 160 13.86 -2.21 4.51
C LEU A 160 12.70 -3.02 5.07
N ILE A 161 12.95 -3.81 6.11
CA ILE A 161 11.95 -4.57 6.86
C ILE A 161 12.05 -4.16 8.32
N TYR A 162 10.91 -3.80 8.91
CA TYR A 162 10.82 -3.33 10.30
C TYR A 162 10.15 -4.38 11.20
N PRO A 163 10.43 -4.40 12.52
CA PRO A 163 9.82 -5.32 13.47
C PRO A 163 8.29 -5.30 13.51
N ASN A 164 7.67 -4.16 13.19
CA ASN A 164 6.22 -4.02 13.13
C ASN A 164 5.60 -4.61 11.85
N GLY A 165 6.37 -5.25 10.99
CA GLY A 165 5.93 -5.82 9.72
C GLY A 165 5.83 -4.79 8.58
N LYS A 166 6.21 -3.51 8.81
CA LYS A 166 6.33 -2.54 7.73
C LYS A 166 7.46 -2.97 6.81
N ILE A 167 7.21 -2.90 5.50
CA ILE A 167 8.22 -3.10 4.45
C ILE A 167 8.34 -1.78 3.69
N SER A 168 9.56 -1.41 3.31
CA SER A 168 9.80 -0.20 2.51
C SER A 168 10.78 -0.48 1.39
N ILE A 169 10.53 0.08 0.22
CA ILE A 169 11.38 -0.01 -0.96
C ILE A 169 11.73 1.42 -1.36
N TYR A 170 13.02 1.75 -1.32
CA TYR A 170 13.52 3.05 -1.74
C TYR A 170 14.34 2.91 -3.01
N PHE A 171 13.89 3.58 -4.06
CA PHE A 171 14.56 3.65 -5.35
C PHE A 171 15.54 4.83 -5.33
N GLU A 172 16.79 4.58 -4.96
CA GLU A 172 17.81 5.63 -4.81
C GLU A 172 18.26 6.16 -6.16
N THR A 173 18.57 5.26 -7.09
CA THR A 173 19.02 5.61 -8.44
C THR A 173 18.33 4.69 -9.42
N VAL A 174 17.52 5.27 -10.30
CA VAL A 174 16.79 4.60 -11.37
C VAL A 174 17.23 5.22 -12.71
N PRO A 175 17.91 4.47 -13.58
CA PRO A 175 18.27 4.89 -14.93
C PRO A 175 17.03 5.21 -15.77
N THR A 176 17.12 6.24 -16.63
CA THR A 176 16.03 6.61 -17.54
C THR A 176 16.01 5.78 -18.83
N ASP A 177 17.12 5.10 -19.12
CA ASP A 177 17.43 4.31 -20.31
C ASP A 177 17.01 2.85 -20.20
N VAL A 178 16.65 2.37 -19.00
CA VAL A 178 16.05 1.04 -18.83
C VAL A 178 14.57 1.08 -19.19
N GLU A 179 14.15 0.15 -20.05
CA GLU A 179 12.75 0.03 -20.43
C GLU A 179 11.86 -0.22 -19.20
N LYS A 180 10.75 0.50 -19.13
CA LYS A 180 9.75 0.37 -18.06
C LYS A 180 9.30 -1.10 -17.87
N THR A 181 9.15 -1.85 -18.95
CA THR A 181 8.74 -3.26 -18.95
C THR A 181 9.76 -4.21 -18.32
N GLU A 182 11.02 -3.80 -18.15
CA GLU A 182 12.03 -4.61 -17.47
C GLU A 182 11.96 -4.52 -15.95
N TRP A 183 11.26 -3.52 -15.40
CA TRP A 183 11.17 -3.31 -13.97
C TRP A 183 10.13 -4.21 -13.33
N ILE A 184 10.59 -5.00 -12.35
CA ILE A 184 9.73 -5.77 -11.46
C ILE A 184 9.99 -5.29 -10.04
N SER A 185 8.95 -4.77 -9.39
CA SER A 185 8.98 -4.47 -7.96
C SER A 185 7.63 -4.80 -7.34
N GLU A 186 7.62 -5.73 -6.39
CA GLU A 186 6.41 -6.28 -5.81
C GLU A 186 6.68 -6.99 -4.48
N ILE A 187 5.62 -7.17 -3.69
CA ILE A 187 5.62 -8.13 -2.58
C ILE A 187 4.61 -9.23 -2.84
N LYS A 188 5.02 -10.48 -2.60
CA LYS A 188 4.23 -11.68 -2.83
C LYS A 188 3.95 -12.43 -1.55
N TYR A 189 2.78 -13.05 -1.47
CA TYR A 189 2.44 -13.95 -0.37
C TYR A 189 1.70 -15.19 -0.87
N GLN A 190 2.14 -16.36 -0.43
CA GLN A 190 1.48 -17.62 -0.72
C GLN A 190 0.69 -18.11 0.49
N HIS A 191 -0.59 -18.37 0.26
CA HIS A 191 -1.52 -18.87 1.24
C HIS A 191 -2.05 -20.25 0.85
N GLN A 192 -1.94 -21.22 1.75
CA GLN A 192 -2.48 -22.56 1.53
C GLN A 192 -3.99 -22.61 1.81
N CYS A 193 -4.78 -22.89 0.78
CA CYS A 193 -6.23 -23.12 0.84
C CYS A 193 -6.55 -24.60 0.61
N GLY A 194 -6.43 -25.40 1.67
CA GLY A 194 -6.60 -26.85 1.59
C GLY A 194 -5.50 -27.50 0.76
N LYS A 195 -5.81 -27.98 -0.44
CA LYS A 195 -4.81 -28.53 -1.40
C LYS A 195 -4.28 -27.49 -2.39
N ASN A 196 -4.93 -26.33 -2.51
CA ASN A 196 -4.57 -25.30 -3.46
C ASN A 196 -3.70 -24.23 -2.80
N VAL A 197 -2.79 -23.63 -3.56
CA VAL A 197 -2.02 -22.45 -3.14
C VAL A 197 -2.66 -21.23 -3.80
N THR A 198 -2.94 -20.20 -3.02
CA THR A 198 -3.39 -18.89 -3.51
C THR A 198 -2.25 -17.90 -3.35
N GLU A 199 -1.86 -17.24 -4.43
CA GLU A 199 -0.82 -16.22 -4.42
C GLU A 199 -1.44 -14.81 -4.43
N PHE A 200 -0.87 -13.94 -3.59
CA PHE A 200 -1.21 -12.54 -3.41
C PHE A 200 -0.04 -11.70 -3.86
N GLU A 201 -0.30 -10.68 -4.66
CA GLU A 201 0.76 -9.83 -5.22
C GLU A 201 0.37 -8.38 -5.06
N ILE A 202 1.30 -7.56 -4.54
CA ILE A 202 1.16 -6.11 -4.49
C ILE A 202 2.27 -5.50 -5.32
N LEU A 203 1.92 -5.09 -6.54
CA LEU A 203 2.83 -4.47 -7.50
C LEU A 203 3.12 -3.01 -7.13
N VAL A 204 4.35 -2.57 -7.33
CA VAL A 204 4.69 -1.15 -7.48
C VAL A 204 4.44 -0.77 -8.94
N PRO A 205 3.49 0.13 -9.25
CA PRO A 205 3.21 0.44 -10.64
C PRO A 205 4.42 1.12 -11.27
N VAL A 206 4.86 0.62 -12.42
CA VAL A 206 6.14 0.97 -13.07
C VAL A 206 6.32 2.48 -13.29
N ASN A 207 5.24 3.23 -13.54
CA ASN A 207 5.30 4.69 -13.70
C ASN A 207 5.75 5.44 -12.43
N TRP A 208 5.74 4.77 -11.28
CA TRP A 208 6.23 5.30 -10.01
C TRP A 208 7.67 4.88 -9.71
N ILE A 209 8.25 3.94 -10.45
CA ILE A 209 9.63 3.49 -10.23
C ILE A 209 10.57 4.53 -10.84
N THR A 210 10.95 5.52 -10.03
CA THR A 210 11.87 6.62 -10.40
C THR A 210 12.77 6.97 -9.23
N SER A 211 13.92 7.60 -9.48
CA SER A 211 14.87 8.02 -8.44
C SER A 211 14.19 8.89 -7.37
N GLY A 212 14.48 8.61 -6.10
CA GLY A 212 13.87 9.29 -4.96
C GLY A 212 12.46 8.81 -4.61
N THR A 213 12.01 7.69 -5.17
CA THR A 213 10.71 7.11 -4.81
C THR A 213 10.82 6.25 -3.57
N LEU A 214 9.93 6.48 -2.59
CA LEU A 214 9.72 5.62 -1.44
C LEU A 214 8.36 4.93 -1.54
N VAL A 215 8.37 3.60 -1.50
CA VAL A 215 7.18 2.76 -1.36
C VAL A 215 7.16 2.19 0.05
N GLU A 216 6.04 2.30 0.74
CA GLU A 216 5.84 1.71 2.06
C GLU A 216 4.62 0.79 2.04
N PHE A 217 4.81 -0.44 2.51
CA PHE A 217 3.76 -1.41 2.76
C PHE A 217 3.55 -1.50 4.27
N GLU A 218 2.40 -1.04 4.75
CA GLU A 218 2.01 -1.10 6.16
C GLU A 218 0.87 -2.09 6.34
N VAL A 219 0.99 -2.99 7.32
CA VAL A 219 -0.07 -3.95 7.67
C VAL A 219 -1.37 -3.20 8.01
N ILE A 220 -2.46 -3.60 7.36
CA ILE A 220 -3.82 -3.20 7.75
C ILE A 220 -4.20 -4.16 8.87
N GLY A 221 -4.46 -3.65 10.07
CA GLY A 221 -4.87 -4.53 11.16
C GLY A 221 -6.27 -5.08 10.93
N GLU A 222 -6.61 -6.10 11.70
CA GLU A 222 -7.90 -6.81 11.58
C GLU A 222 -8.94 -6.28 12.58
N THR A 223 -8.56 -5.37 13.48
CA THR A 223 -9.37 -5.01 14.65
C THR A 223 -10.23 -3.78 14.44
N CYS A 224 -9.69 -2.71 13.85
CA CYS A 224 -10.44 -1.50 13.51
C CYS A 224 -11.46 -1.74 12.40
N PRO A 225 -11.16 -2.50 11.35
CA PRO A 225 -12.07 -2.59 10.22
C PRO A 225 -13.48 -3.06 10.60
N LYS A 226 -13.64 -3.95 11.59
CA LYS A 226 -14.95 -4.40 12.11
C LYS A 226 -15.95 -3.28 12.49
N TYR A 227 -15.48 -2.05 12.72
CA TYR A 227 -16.32 -0.91 13.00
C TYR A 227 -16.82 -0.25 11.70
N ASN A 228 -18.09 -0.47 11.38
CA ASN A 228 -18.71 -0.09 10.11
C ASN A 228 -19.27 1.35 10.06
N SER A 229 -19.06 2.16 11.09
CA SER A 229 -19.53 3.54 11.14
C SER A 229 -18.47 4.47 11.71
N THR A 230 -18.52 5.74 11.28
CA THR A 230 -17.62 6.80 11.75
C THR A 230 -17.63 6.91 13.27
N GLU A 231 -18.81 6.90 13.90
CA GLU A 231 -18.96 7.08 15.34
C GLU A 231 -18.35 5.92 16.13
N VAL A 232 -18.65 4.68 15.74
CA VAL A 232 -18.14 3.50 16.43
C VAL A 232 -16.63 3.37 16.22
N CYS A 233 -16.14 3.64 15.01
CA CYS A 233 -14.72 3.65 14.69
C CYS A 233 -13.94 4.68 15.53
N GLN A 234 -14.45 5.90 15.66
CA GLN A 234 -13.80 6.95 16.44
C GLN A 234 -13.80 6.68 17.95
N LYS A 235 -14.82 5.97 18.45
CA LYS A 235 -14.92 5.52 19.84
C LYS A 235 -14.04 4.31 20.14
N ALA A 236 -13.66 3.54 19.14
CA ALA A 236 -12.81 2.35 19.27
C ALA A 236 -11.33 2.69 19.50
N LYS A 237 -11.04 3.39 20.59
CA LYS A 237 -9.67 3.69 21.03
C LYS A 237 -9.35 2.87 22.28
N SER A 238 -8.24 2.17 22.26
CA SER A 238 -7.62 1.59 23.45
C SER A 238 -6.20 2.14 23.61
N SER A 239 -5.52 1.80 24.70
CA SER A 239 -4.11 2.17 24.90
C SER A 239 -3.21 1.64 23.79
N ASN A 240 -3.60 0.53 23.14
CA ASN A 240 -2.77 -0.22 22.19
C ASN A 240 -3.31 -0.15 20.75
N MET A 241 -4.48 0.47 20.54
CA MET A 241 -5.12 0.54 19.24
C MET A 241 -5.76 1.91 19.02
N LYS A 242 -5.36 2.58 17.94
CA LYS A 242 -5.97 3.81 17.45
C LYS A 242 -6.64 3.51 16.12
N CYS A 243 -7.96 3.61 16.09
CA CYS A 243 -8.73 3.52 14.86
C CYS A 243 -9.01 4.92 14.29
N ILE A 244 -8.99 5.03 12.96
CA ILE A 244 -9.44 6.22 12.23
C ILE A 244 -10.46 5.82 11.18
N TRP A 245 -11.47 6.66 10.99
CA TRP A 245 -12.45 6.47 9.94
C TRP A 245 -11.92 7.03 8.62
N CYS A 246 -11.85 6.18 7.60
CA CYS A 246 -11.40 6.57 6.28
C CYS A 246 -12.58 6.93 5.38
N GLU A 247 -12.85 8.23 5.23
CA GLU A 247 -14.03 8.70 4.49
C GLU A 247 -13.98 8.33 3.01
N LYS A 248 -12.81 8.34 2.38
CA LYS A 248 -12.64 7.95 0.98
C LYS A 248 -12.87 6.46 0.76
N ALA A 249 -12.39 5.63 1.69
CA ALA A 249 -12.49 4.18 1.63
C ALA A 249 -13.78 3.62 2.25
N LYS A 250 -14.57 4.48 2.93
CA LYS A 250 -15.76 4.13 3.72
C LYS A 250 -15.55 2.96 4.68
N LYS A 251 -14.39 2.93 5.34
CA LYS A 251 -14.01 1.89 6.30
C LYS A 251 -13.17 2.44 7.44
N CYS A 252 -13.19 1.72 8.56
CA CYS A 252 -12.33 2.00 9.70
C CYS A 252 -10.97 1.32 9.52
N ILE A 253 -9.88 1.99 9.89
CA ILE A 253 -8.51 1.46 9.72
C ILE A 253 -7.65 1.75 10.95
N GLU A 254 -6.67 0.89 11.20
CA GLU A 254 -5.67 1.07 12.23
C GLU A 254 -4.69 2.19 11.88
N SER A 255 -4.35 2.96 12.91
CA SER A 255 -3.39 4.04 12.85
C SER A 255 -2.52 4.03 14.11
N ASN A 256 -1.99 2.86 14.43
CA ASN A 256 -1.19 2.61 15.63
C ASN A 256 0.21 3.22 15.55
N ASP A 257 0.79 3.29 14.36
CA ASP A 257 2.06 3.97 14.12
C ASP A 257 1.87 5.49 14.28
N GLN A 258 2.52 6.05 15.30
CA GLN A 258 2.45 7.48 15.60
C GLN A 258 3.13 8.34 14.54
N GLY A 259 4.19 7.83 13.90
CA GLY A 259 4.93 8.53 12.84
C GLY A 259 4.13 8.64 11.54
N THR A 260 3.22 7.70 11.28
CA THR A 260 2.36 7.72 10.08
C THR A 260 0.91 8.09 10.37
N HIS A 261 0.55 8.33 11.64
CA HIS A 261 -0.82 8.63 12.06
C HIS A 261 -1.42 9.84 11.33
N GLU A 262 -0.73 10.98 11.37
CA GLU A 262 -1.23 12.21 10.73
C GLU A 262 -1.34 12.06 9.21
N LEU A 263 -0.39 11.36 8.59
CA LEU A 263 -0.43 11.05 7.16
C LEU A 263 -1.68 10.24 6.82
N LYS A 264 -1.92 9.13 7.54
CA LYS A 264 -3.11 8.29 7.35
C LYS A 264 -4.41 9.07 7.55
N VAL A 265 -4.47 9.92 8.59
CA VAL A 265 -5.63 10.80 8.82
C VAL A 265 -5.87 11.74 7.63
N ASN A 266 -4.81 12.34 7.08
CA ASN A 266 -4.91 13.25 5.95
C ASN A 266 -5.29 12.52 4.66
N ASP A 267 -4.72 11.33 4.42
CA ASP A 267 -5.04 10.47 3.26
C ASP A 267 -6.53 10.14 3.20
N CYS A 268 -7.11 9.91 4.36
CA CYS A 268 -8.47 9.45 4.55
C CYS A 268 -9.54 10.55 4.57
N ARG A 269 -9.15 11.82 4.75
CA ARG A 269 -10.09 12.95 4.78
C ARG A 269 -10.55 13.34 3.38
N ILE A 270 -11.85 13.62 3.24
CA ILE A 270 -12.38 14.32 2.06
C ILE A 270 -12.07 15.81 2.24
N LYS A 271 -11.42 16.44 1.25
CA LYS A 271 -11.26 17.91 1.25
C LYS A 271 -12.66 18.52 1.24
N LYS A 272 -13.04 19.23 2.30
CA LYS A 272 -14.24 20.08 2.27
C LYS A 272 -13.96 21.22 1.30
N THR A 273 -14.45 21.10 0.07
CA THR A 273 -14.58 22.25 -0.82
C THR A 273 -15.49 23.23 -0.09
N ARG A 274 -14.94 24.34 0.44
CA ARG A 274 -15.78 25.44 0.89
C ARG A 274 -16.52 25.90 -0.35
N MET A 275 -17.81 25.55 -0.46
CA MET A 275 -18.71 26.26 -1.35
C MET A 275 -18.63 27.72 -0.92
N LEU A 276 -17.89 28.53 -1.68
CA LEU A 276 -18.02 29.97 -1.63
C LEU A 276 -19.46 30.26 -2.01
N THR A 277 -20.30 30.49 -1.00
CA THR A 277 -21.64 31.01 -1.22
C THR A 277 -21.46 32.40 -1.82
N ILE A 278 -21.47 32.50 -3.14
CA ILE A 278 -21.57 33.77 -3.83
C ILE A 278 -22.94 34.31 -3.45
N ARG A 279 -22.98 35.19 -2.45
CA ARG A 279 -24.15 36.04 -2.21
C ARG A 279 -24.25 36.95 -3.44
N LEU A 280 -25.13 36.60 -4.37
CA LEU A 280 -25.64 37.56 -5.35
C LEU A 280 -26.25 38.71 -4.53
N ARG A 281 -25.52 39.84 -4.46
CA ARG A 281 -26.10 41.09 -3.98
C ARG A 281 -27.23 41.42 -4.95
N GLN A 282 -28.46 41.31 -4.47
CA GLN A 282 -29.60 41.92 -5.15
C GLN A 282 -29.29 43.42 -5.28
N HIS A 283 -29.20 43.88 -6.52
CA HIS A 283 -29.12 45.30 -6.85
C HIS A 283 -30.40 45.99 -6.33
N PRO A 284 -30.30 47.11 -5.61
CA PRO A 284 -31.48 47.90 -5.28
C PRO A 284 -32.06 48.53 -6.54
N SER A 285 -33.35 48.34 -6.74
CA SER A 285 -34.19 48.99 -7.72
C SER A 285 -34.11 50.52 -7.60
N PHE A 286 -33.79 51.18 -8.71
CA PHE A 286 -33.87 52.63 -8.84
C PHE A 286 -35.34 53.07 -8.82
N LEU A 287 -35.74 53.75 -7.74
CA LEU A 287 -36.96 54.56 -7.66
C LEU A 287 -36.70 55.90 -8.35
N LEU A 288 -37.21 56.06 -9.57
CA LEU A 288 -37.26 57.36 -10.26
C LEU A 288 -38.51 58.12 -9.81
N LYS A 289 -38.26 59.24 -9.10
CA LYS A 289 -39.25 60.23 -8.68
C LYS A 289 -39.99 60.80 -9.90
N ARG A 290 -41.33 60.77 -9.86
CA ARG A 290 -42.21 61.61 -10.67
C ARG A 290 -42.10 63.06 -10.18
N HIS A 291 -41.85 63.99 -11.10
CA HIS A 291 -42.12 65.41 -10.90
C HIS A 291 -43.10 65.90 -11.97
N ARG A 292 -44.14 66.58 -11.46
CA ARG A 292 -45.26 67.28 -12.11
C ARG A 292 -46.41 66.41 -12.60
#